data_AF-A0A0C1Z281-F1
#
_entry.id   AF-A0A0C1Z281-F1
#
_cell.length_a   1.000
_cell.length_b   1.000
_cell.length_c   1.000
_cell.angle_alpha   90.00
_cell.angle_beta   90.00
_cell.angle_gamma   90.00
#
_symmetry.space_group_name_H-M   'P 1'
#
loop_
_entity.id
_entity.type
_entity.pdbx_description
1 polymer ?
#
loop_
_entity_poly.entity_id
_entity_poly.type
_entity_poly.pdbx_seq_one_letter_code
_entity_poly.pdbx_strand_id
1 'polypeptide(L)' 'MLPDENEAQIAAFLSRHADARAEALPGGKTSGLQVFPTIDGGDGFFYAKLIKAH' A
#
# COMPACT_ATOMS: atom_id res chain seq x y z
N MET A 1 -13.29 -1.59 5.22
CA MET A 1 -11.85 -1.65 4.89
C MET A 1 -11.09 -1.75 6.18
N LEU A 2 -10.45 -2.88 6.45
CA LEU A 2 -9.67 -3.12 7.67
C LEU A 2 -8.27 -2.53 7.48
N PRO A 3 -7.90 -1.45 8.19
CA PRO A 3 -6.55 -0.85 8.08
C PRO A 3 -5.44 -1.86 8.40
N ASP A 4 -5.75 -2.80 9.28
CA ASP A 4 -4.84 -3.85 9.77
C ASP A 4 -4.45 -4.86 8.69
N GLU A 5 -5.25 -5.04 7.63
CA GLU A 5 -4.91 -5.94 6.53
C GLU A 5 -4.00 -5.28 5.50
N ASN A 6 -4.03 -3.94 5.39
CA ASN A 6 -3.42 -3.22 4.29
C ASN A 6 -2.02 -2.68 4.67
N GLU A 7 -1.97 -1.57 5.41
CA GLU A 7 -0.69 -0.92 5.73
C GLU A 7 0.19 -1.80 6.63
N ALA A 8 -0.42 -2.54 7.57
CA ALA A 8 0.33 -3.41 8.45
C ALA A 8 0.92 -4.62 7.72
N GLN A 9 0.25 -5.15 6.69
CA GLN A 9 0.79 -6.24 5.86
C GLN A 9 2.00 -5.76 5.05
N ILE A 10 1.95 -4.53 4.51
CA ILE A 10 3.08 -3.93 3.80
C ILE A 10 4.24 -3.65 4.76
N ALA A 11 3.97 -3.11 5.94
CA ALA A 11 4.99 -2.89 6.97
C ALA A 11 5.69 -4.20 7.38
N ALA A 12 4.91 -5.26 7.63
CA ALA A 12 5.43 -6.58 7.99
C ALA A 12 6.18 -7.26 6.82
N PHE A 13 5.83 -6.97 5.57
CA PHE A 13 6.60 -7.41 4.41
C PHE A 13 7.97 -6.71 4.39
N LEU A 14 7.99 -5.38 4.42
CA LEU A 14 9.22 -4.58 4.38
C LEU A 14 10.18 -4.92 5.53
N SER A 15 9.67 -5.21 6.73
CA SER A 15 10.51 -5.60 7.86
C SER A 15 11.22 -6.95 7.67
N ARG A 16 10.70 -7.82 6.80
CA ARG A 16 11.27 -9.15 6.52
C ARG A 16 12.12 -9.18 5.25
N HIS A 17 12.05 -8.14 4.42
CA HIS A 17 12.69 -8.06 3.12
C HIS A 17 13.55 -6.79 3.04
N ALA A 18 14.82 -6.90 3.44
CA ALA A 18 15.76 -5.78 3.43
C ALA A 18 16.06 -5.25 2.01
N ASP A 19 15.81 -6.07 0.99
CA ASP A 19 15.93 -5.73 -0.43
C ASP A 19 14.63 -5.17 -1.02
N ALA A 20 13.64 -4.82 -0.19
CA ALA A 20 12.41 -4.19 -0.63
C ALA A 20 12.30 -2.77 -0.06
N ARG A 21 11.91 -1.82 -0.91
CA ARG A 21 11.66 -0.43 -0.52
C ARG A 21 10.30 0.02 -1.00
N ALA A 22 9.55 0.68 -0.12
CA ALA A 22 8.31 1.33 -0.51
C ALA A 22 8.53 2.69 -1.16
N GLU A 23 7.70 2.99 -2.15
CA GLU A 23 7.61 4.31 -2.78
C GLU A 23 6.17 4.82 -2.75
N ALA A 24 6.02 6.15 -2.68
CA ALA A 24 4.71 6.76 -2.75
C ALA A 24 4.14 6.66 -4.18
N LEU A 25 2.86 6.32 -4.28
CA LEU A 25 2.07 6.51 -5.50
C LEU A 25 1.68 7.98 -5.65
N PRO A 26 1.35 8.46 -6.86
CA PRO A 26 0.76 9.78 -7.04
C PRO A 26 -0.49 9.94 -6.15
N GLY A 27 -0.50 10.94 -5.28
CA GLY A 27 -1.59 11.18 -4.33
C GLY A 27 -1.64 10.24 -3.11
N GLY A 28 -0.67 9.33 -2.97
CA GLY A 28 -0.55 8.39 -1.85
C GLY A 28 0.61 8.70 -0.91
N LYS A 29 0.76 7.86 0.12
CA LYS A 29 1.90 7.86 1.05
C LYS A 29 2.84 6.70 0.71
N THR A 30 4.03 6.68 1.30
CA THR A 30 4.93 5.50 1.23
C THR A 30 4.33 4.28 1.92
N SER A 31 3.42 4.45 2.88
CA SER A 31 2.66 3.35 3.48
C SER A 31 1.60 2.75 2.55
N GLY A 32 1.28 3.42 1.44
CA GLY A 32 0.28 2.99 0.46
C GLY A 32 -0.76 4.07 0.17
N LEU A 33 -1.80 3.67 -0.56
CA LEU A 33 -2.95 4.47 -0.96
C LEU A 33 -4.23 3.66 -0.76
N GLN A 34 -5.10 4.12 0.15
CA GLN A 34 -6.44 3.58 0.32
C GLN A 34 -7.42 4.34 -0.57
N VAL A 35 -8.03 3.64 -1.51
CA VAL A 35 -9.16 4.12 -2.30
C VAL A 35 -10.43 3.60 -1.65
N PHE A 36 -11.36 4.51 -1.36
CA PHE A 36 -12.68 4.16 -0.84
C PHE A 36 -13.67 3.99 -1.99
N PRO A 37 -14.62 3.05 -1.87
CA PRO A 37 -15.65 2.88 -2.89
C PRO A 37 -16.52 4.14 -2.95
N THR A 38 -17.03 4.45 -4.14
CA THR A 38 -18.04 5.49 -4.33
C THR A 38 -19.22 4.93 -5.12
N ILE A 39 -20.38 5.58 -5.02
CA ILE A 39 -21.64 5.12 -5.62
C ILE A 39 -21.52 4.98 -7.14
N ASP A 40 -20.87 5.95 -7.79
CA ASP A 40 -20.65 5.97 -9.24
C ASP A 40 -19.22 5.54 -9.64
N GLY A 41 -18.44 5.01 -8.69
CA GLY A 41 -17.05 4.65 -8.89
C GLY A 41 -16.78 3.15 -8.76
N GLY A 42 -15.50 2.81 -8.69
CA GLY A 42 -15.06 1.43 -8.50
C GLY A 42 -15.17 0.97 -7.05
N ASP A 43 -14.87 -0.31 -6.84
CA ASP A 43 -14.72 -0.89 -5.52
C ASP A 43 -13.61 -0.19 -4.72
N GLY A 44 -13.72 -0.27 -3.40
CA GLY A 44 -12.63 0.14 -2.55
C GLY A 44 -11.42 -0.75 -2.78
N PHE A 45 -10.24 -0.16 -2.86
CA PHE A 45 -9.00 -0.90 -3.08
C PHE A 45 -7.85 -0.28 -2.30
N PHE A 46 -6.81 -1.08 -2.05
CA PHE A 46 -5.57 -0.58 -1.46
C PHE A 46 -4.40 -0.87 -2.39
N TYR A 47 -3.53 0.12 -2.55
CA TYR A 47 -2.35 0.02 -3.40
C TYR A 47 -1.08 0.34 -2.61
N ALA A 48 -0.06 -0.49 -2.78
CA ALA A 48 1.29 -0.21 -2.30
C ALA A 48 2.30 -0.45 -3.42
N LYS A 49 3.25 0.48 -3.60
CA LYS A 49 4.29 0.37 -4.61
C LYS A 49 5.60 -0.04 -3.93
N LEU A 50 6.12 -1.19 -4.32
CA LEU A 50 7.36 -1.76 -3.81
C LEU A 50 8.38 -1.89 -4.94
N ILE A 51 9.61 -1.47 -4.68
CA ILE A 51 10.75 -1.63 -5.58
C ILE A 51 11.75 -2.57 -4.93
N LYS A 52 12.31 -3.49 -5.72
CA LYS A 52 13.45 -4.30 -5.30
C LYS A 52 14.70 -3.41 -5.28
N ALA A 53 15.29 -3.23 -4.10
CA ALA A 53 16.58 -2.59 -3.91
C ALA A 53 17.69 -3.63 -4.10
N HIS A 54 18.81 -3.18 -4.67
CA HIS A 54 20.02 -3.99 -4.87
C HIS A 54 20.95 -3.89 -3.68
#